data_AF-A0A943YI76-F1
#
_entry.id   AF-A0A943YI76-F1
#
_cell.length_a   1.000
_cell.length_b   1.000
_cell.length_c   1.000
_cell.angle_alpha   90.00
_cell.angle_beta   90.00
_cell.angle_gamma   90.00
#
_symmetry.space_group_name_H-M   'P 1'
#
loop_
_entity.id
_entity.type
_entity.pdbx_description
1 polymer ?
#
loop_
_entity_poly.entity_id
_entity_poly.type
_entity_poly.pdbx_seq_one_letter_code
_entity_poly.pdbx_strand_id
1 'polypeptide(L)'
;MQKKSMLIAMFWVLAAVLLPVSSTSFAATIVPAGQSSYSTAPLYGTYPFVGSDEDSNYYLDPSSTYFSNRESSVPALGGLVYKVQKGSGDVAISQLDPYNVTFSTYTGNSERYISVDRVMHNGVNVRQEMTENNQAFFDSLFWKIADITGATEYWRTHVNN
;
A
#
# COMPACT_ATOMS: atom_id res chain seq x y z
N MET A 1 -50.33 -33.15 39.48
CA MET A 1 -49.49 -33.28 38.26
C MET A 1 -49.72 -32.07 37.38
N GLN A 2 -48.69 -31.27 37.11
CA GLN A 2 -48.45 -30.28 36.03
C GLN A 2 -47.46 -29.24 36.58
N LYS A 3 -46.15 -29.44 36.40
CA LYS A 3 -45.28 -28.97 35.30
C LYS A 3 -45.18 -27.44 35.16
N LYS A 4 -44.02 -26.93 35.64
CA LYS A 4 -43.10 -25.93 35.04
C LYS A 4 -43.64 -24.54 34.67
N SER A 5 -43.03 -23.49 35.24
CA SER A 5 -42.00 -22.74 34.50
C SER A 5 -41.32 -21.68 35.37
N MET A 6 -39.98 -21.76 35.44
CA MET A 6 -39.10 -20.70 35.92
C MET A 6 -39.13 -19.53 34.95
N LEU A 7 -39.40 -18.33 35.45
CA LEU A 7 -39.15 -17.09 34.74
C LEU A 7 -37.72 -16.66 35.08
N ILE A 8 -36.74 -16.96 34.22
CA ILE A 8 -35.44 -16.30 34.22
C ILE A 8 -35.43 -15.37 33.02
N ALA A 9 -35.47 -14.06 33.31
CA ALA A 9 -35.32 -13.02 32.32
C ALA A 9 -33.90 -13.09 31.73
N MET A 10 -33.80 -13.52 30.47
CA MET A 10 -32.58 -13.50 29.70
C MET A 10 -32.50 -12.15 28.98
N PHE A 11 -31.96 -11.15 29.69
CA PHE A 11 -31.57 -9.88 29.09
C PHE A 11 -30.34 -10.13 28.20
N TRP A 12 -30.56 -10.14 26.89
CA TRP A 12 -29.48 -10.11 25.92
C TRP A 12 -28.81 -8.73 25.99
N VAL A 13 -27.62 -8.66 26.58
CA VAL A 13 -26.71 -7.53 26.40
C VAL A 13 -26.15 -7.66 24.98
N LEU A 14 -26.78 -6.96 24.04
CA LEU A 14 -26.20 -6.73 22.73
C LEU A 14 -25.10 -5.67 22.92
N ALA A 15 -23.89 -6.12 23.23
CA ALA A 15 -22.71 -5.29 23.20
C ALA A 15 -22.42 -4.97 21.72
N ALA A 16 -22.96 -3.86 21.23
CA ALA A 16 -22.47 -3.22 20.02
C ALA A 16 -21.04 -2.76 20.31
N VAL A 17 -20.06 -3.57 19.90
CA VAL A 17 -18.66 -3.16 19.85
C VAL A 17 -18.57 -2.11 18.75
N LEU A 18 -18.76 -0.84 19.14
CA LEU A 18 -18.39 0.32 18.35
C LEU A 18 -16.86 0.31 18.21
N LEU A 19 -16.37 -0.31 17.14
CA LEU A 19 -15.01 -0.03 16.68
C LEU A 19 -15.01 1.39 16.11
N PRO A 20 -14.06 2.26 16.50
CA PRO A 20 -13.91 3.56 15.86
C PRO A 20 -13.46 3.33 14.41
N VAL A 21 -14.38 3.48 13.47
CA VAL A 21 -14.05 3.72 12.06
C VAL A 21 -13.50 5.13 11.98
N SER A 22 -12.18 5.26 12.09
CA SER A 22 -11.48 6.47 11.66
C SER A 22 -11.53 6.51 10.13
N SER A 23 -12.67 6.93 9.58
CA SER A 23 -12.80 7.27 8.17
C SER A 23 -12.12 8.62 7.95
N THR A 24 -10.82 8.60 7.66
CA THR A 24 -10.17 9.75 7.06
C THR A 24 -10.54 9.77 5.58
N SER A 25 -11.63 10.47 5.27
CA SER A 25 -11.96 10.89 3.92
C SER A 25 -10.94 11.95 3.48
N PHE A 26 -10.05 11.59 2.57
CA PHE A 26 -9.30 12.57 1.79
C PHE A 26 -9.88 12.57 0.39
N ALA A 27 -10.59 13.65 0.05
CA ALA A 27 -10.74 14.04 -1.33
C ALA A 27 -9.35 14.42 -1.84
N ALA A 28 -8.62 13.45 -2.37
CA ALA A 28 -7.37 13.73 -3.03
C ALA A 28 -7.70 14.29 -4.42
N THR A 29 -7.79 15.61 -4.51
CA THR A 29 -7.12 16.26 -5.64
C THR A 29 -5.75 15.61 -5.71
N ILE A 30 -5.47 14.85 -6.77
CA ILE A 30 -4.12 14.33 -7.02
C ILE A 30 -3.27 15.57 -7.26
N VAL A 31 -2.75 16.14 -6.17
CA VAL A 31 -1.60 17.02 -6.21
C VAL A 31 -0.47 16.06 -6.55
N PRO A 32 0.20 16.19 -7.71
CA PRO A 32 1.43 15.44 -7.94
C PRO A 32 2.29 15.68 -6.71
N ALA A 33 2.68 14.61 -6.01
CA ALA A 33 3.53 14.70 -4.84
C ALA A 33 4.63 15.71 -5.19
N GLY A 34 4.65 16.83 -4.46
CA GLY A 34 5.54 17.94 -4.76
C GLY A 34 6.92 17.36 -5.00
N GLN A 35 7.44 17.56 -6.21
CA GLN A 35 8.74 17.03 -6.59
C GLN A 35 9.71 17.40 -5.48
N SER A 36 10.22 16.41 -4.74
CA SER A 36 11.44 16.62 -3.99
C SER A 36 12.44 17.17 -4.99
N SER A 37 12.96 18.37 -4.78
CA SER A 37 13.78 19.15 -5.74
C SER A 37 15.08 18.47 -6.17
N TYR A 38 15.31 17.22 -5.75
CA TYR A 38 16.34 16.34 -6.24
C TYR A 38 15.78 15.43 -7.33
N SER A 39 16.15 15.72 -8.58
CA SER A 39 16.18 14.70 -9.63
C SER A 39 17.17 13.62 -9.19
N THR A 40 16.66 12.60 -8.53
CA THR A 40 17.49 11.53 -7.97
C THR A 40 17.57 10.43 -9.01
N ALA A 41 18.78 10.18 -9.51
CA ALA A 41 19.05 9.19 -10.56
C ALA A 41 18.64 7.78 -10.10
N PRO A 42 18.28 6.88 -11.04
CA PRO A 42 18.03 5.48 -10.73
C PRO A 42 19.26 4.82 -10.08
N LEU A 43 19.01 3.95 -9.10
CA LEU A 43 20.06 3.13 -8.49
C LEU A 43 20.59 2.15 -9.54
N TYR A 44 21.91 2.12 -9.69
CA TYR A 44 22.60 1.31 -10.72
C TYR A 44 22.07 1.52 -12.14
N GLY A 45 21.54 2.70 -12.46
CA GLY A 45 20.97 2.97 -13.79
C GLY A 45 19.71 2.15 -14.11
N THR A 46 19.22 1.31 -13.19
CA THR A 46 18.22 0.26 -13.45
C THR A 46 17.00 0.41 -12.56
N TYR A 47 17.19 0.67 -11.27
CA TYR A 47 16.12 0.67 -10.28
C TYR A 47 15.59 2.10 -10.07
N PRO A 48 14.35 2.42 -10.49
CA PRO A 48 13.80 3.77 -10.36
C PRO A 48 13.67 4.19 -8.89
N PHE A 49 14.08 5.42 -8.60
CA PHE A 49 13.86 6.07 -7.31
C PHE A 49 12.35 6.24 -7.05
N VAL A 50 11.88 5.88 -5.85
CA VAL A 50 10.46 5.98 -5.45
C VAL A 50 10.23 6.89 -4.25
N GLY A 51 11.27 7.25 -3.51
CA GLY A 51 11.16 8.19 -2.39
C GLY A 51 12.37 8.12 -1.47
N SER A 52 12.35 8.94 -0.43
CA SER A 52 13.39 8.98 0.58
C SER A 52 12.80 9.30 1.95
N ASP A 53 13.44 8.81 3.00
CA ASP A 53 13.22 9.25 4.38
C ASP A 53 14.41 10.12 4.84
N GLU A 54 14.58 10.33 6.14
CA GLU A 54 15.70 11.11 6.69
C GLU A 54 17.07 10.53 6.26
N ASP A 55 17.23 9.22 6.38
CA ASP A 55 18.53 8.54 6.31
C ASP A 55 18.73 7.72 5.03
N SER A 56 17.67 7.46 4.27
CA SER A 56 17.66 6.45 3.21
C SER A 56 16.89 6.89 1.96
N ASN A 57 17.27 6.30 0.84
CA ASN A 57 16.57 6.37 -0.43
C ASN A 57 15.95 5.01 -0.73
N TYR A 58 14.81 5.03 -1.42
CA TYR A 58 14.06 3.85 -1.79
C TYR A 58 14.02 3.70 -3.31
N TYR A 59 14.26 2.48 -3.78
CA TYR A 59 14.31 2.15 -5.21
C TYR A 59 13.47 0.92 -5.51
N LEU A 60 12.67 0.96 -6.57
CA LEU A 60 11.78 -0.12 -6.97
C LEU A 60 12.49 -1.07 -7.95
N ASP A 61 12.25 -2.37 -7.82
CA ASP A 61 12.60 -3.38 -8.82
C ASP A 61 11.46 -3.55 -9.84
N PRO A 62 11.60 -3.03 -11.08
CA PRO A 62 10.55 -3.12 -12.08
C PRO A 62 10.23 -4.57 -12.47
N SER A 63 11.22 -5.47 -12.44
CA SER A 63 11.05 -6.86 -12.86
C SER A 63 10.19 -7.67 -11.88
N SER A 64 10.10 -7.20 -10.63
CA SER A 64 9.29 -7.81 -9.58
C SER A 64 7.85 -7.29 -9.53
N THR A 65 7.52 -6.27 -10.33
CA THR A 65 6.21 -5.63 -10.25
C THR A 65 5.11 -6.51 -10.80
N TYR A 66 3.95 -6.49 -10.14
CA TYR A 66 2.80 -7.27 -10.56
C TYR A 66 1.50 -6.49 -10.44
N PHE A 67 0.56 -6.87 -11.30
CA PHE A 67 -0.85 -6.44 -11.25
C PHE A 67 -1.74 -7.66 -11.44
N SER A 68 -2.33 -8.10 -10.34
CA SER A 68 -3.03 -9.38 -10.20
C SER A 68 -4.52 -9.17 -9.93
N ASN A 69 -5.32 -10.19 -10.26
CA ASN A 69 -6.78 -10.17 -10.05
C ASN A 69 -7.45 -8.93 -10.68
N ARG A 70 -7.06 -8.58 -11.90
CA ARG A 70 -7.43 -7.31 -12.57
C ARG A 70 -8.94 -7.11 -12.72
N GLU A 71 -9.65 -8.21 -12.93
CA GLU A 71 -11.11 -8.28 -13.07
C GLU A 71 -11.86 -8.32 -11.73
N SER A 72 -11.14 -8.40 -10.60
CA SER A 72 -11.74 -8.43 -9.27
C SER A 72 -12.24 -7.04 -8.86
N SER A 73 -13.19 -7.00 -7.93
CA SER A 73 -13.56 -5.76 -7.24
C SER A 73 -12.42 -5.22 -6.36
N VAL A 74 -11.46 -6.09 -6.00
CA VAL A 74 -10.28 -5.74 -5.21
C VAL A 74 -9.00 -6.30 -5.87
N PRO A 75 -8.51 -5.68 -6.96
CA PRO A 75 -7.23 -6.05 -7.54
C PRO A 75 -6.05 -5.72 -6.61
N ALA A 76 -4.93 -6.42 -6.81
CA ALA A 76 -3.71 -6.21 -6.05
C ALA A 76 -2.52 -5.84 -6.95
N LEU A 77 -1.70 -4.91 -6.46
CA LEU A 77 -0.45 -4.46 -7.07
C LEU A 77 0.68 -4.65 -6.06
N GLY A 78 1.91 -4.78 -6.54
CA GLY A 78 3.05 -4.83 -5.64
C GLY A 78 4.37 -5.00 -6.36
N GLY A 79 5.43 -5.12 -5.56
CA GLY A 79 6.79 -5.29 -6.02
C GLY A 79 7.80 -5.23 -4.88
N LEU A 80 9.06 -5.47 -5.22
CA LEU A 80 10.20 -5.39 -4.32
C LEU A 80 10.79 -3.97 -4.34
N VAL A 81 11.06 -3.43 -3.15
CA VAL A 81 11.68 -2.13 -2.94
C VAL A 81 12.96 -2.31 -2.14
N TYR A 82 14.05 -1.69 -2.59
CA TYR A 82 15.33 -1.67 -1.90
C TYR A 82 15.48 -0.34 -1.16
N LYS A 83 15.83 -0.42 0.13
CA LYS A 83 16.21 0.71 0.97
C LYS A 83 17.74 0.82 0.98
N VAL A 84 18.26 1.99 0.65
CA VAL A 84 19.71 2.27 0.59
C VAL A 84 20.00 3.48 1.46
N GLN A 85 20.95 3.33 2.40
CA GLN A 85 21.37 4.42 3.27
C GLN A 85 22.05 5.53 2.44
N LYS A 86 21.70 6.78 2.71
CA LYS A 86 22.34 7.92 2.04
C LYS A 86 23.83 7.96 2.39
N GLY A 87 24.67 8.18 1.39
CA GLY A 87 26.12 8.23 1.57
C GLY A 87 26.80 6.85 1.69
N SER A 88 26.08 5.73 1.55
CA SER A 88 26.67 4.38 1.61
C SER A 88 27.56 4.03 0.42
N GLY A 89 27.62 4.87 -0.62
CA GLY A 89 28.27 4.53 -1.89
C GLY A 89 27.54 3.40 -2.63
N ASP A 90 28.23 2.76 -3.58
CA ASP A 90 27.70 1.67 -4.39
C ASP A 90 27.64 0.35 -3.58
N VAL A 91 26.52 0.10 -2.89
CA VAL A 91 26.20 -1.16 -2.18
C VAL A 91 25.52 -2.18 -3.11
N ALA A 92 26.13 -3.34 -3.34
CA ALA A 92 25.57 -4.36 -4.23
C ALA A 92 24.15 -4.81 -3.80
N ILE A 93 23.23 -4.97 -4.77
CA ILE A 93 21.83 -5.38 -4.51
C ILE A 93 21.75 -6.69 -3.73
N SER A 94 22.68 -7.63 -3.95
CA SER A 94 22.75 -8.91 -3.23
C SER A 94 23.00 -8.76 -1.72
N GLN A 95 23.39 -7.57 -1.27
CA GLN A 95 23.61 -7.23 0.14
C GLN A 95 22.42 -6.49 0.76
N LEU A 96 21.39 -6.18 -0.04
CA LEU A 96 20.20 -5.47 0.39
C LEU A 96 19.04 -6.45 0.54
N ASP A 97 18.42 -6.45 1.73
CA ASP A 97 17.18 -7.16 1.96
C ASP A 97 16.01 -6.33 1.40
N PRO A 98 15.24 -6.86 0.43
CA PRO A 98 14.13 -6.12 -0.15
C PRO A 98 12.93 -6.03 0.79
N TYR A 99 12.14 -4.99 0.61
CA TYR A 99 10.79 -4.86 1.14
C TYR A 99 9.81 -5.34 0.07
N ASN A 100 8.99 -6.33 0.39
CA ASN A 100 7.88 -6.73 -0.47
C ASN A 100 6.65 -5.91 -0.09
N VAL A 101 6.23 -5.02 -0.99
CA VAL A 101 5.08 -4.14 -0.79
C VAL A 101 3.90 -4.65 -1.59
N THR A 102 2.76 -4.78 -0.94
CA THR A 102 1.48 -5.13 -1.56
C THR A 102 0.45 -4.03 -1.32
N PHE A 103 -0.19 -3.62 -2.40
CA PHE A 103 -1.34 -2.72 -2.41
C PHE A 103 -2.59 -3.49 -2.82
N SER A 104 -3.70 -3.13 -2.19
CA SER A 104 -5.05 -3.50 -2.63
C SER A 104 -5.75 -2.23 -3.10
N THR A 105 -6.48 -2.33 -4.21
CA THR A 105 -7.26 -1.20 -4.74
C THR A 105 -8.70 -1.61 -4.92
N TYR A 106 -9.65 -0.72 -4.70
CA TYR A 106 -11.06 -0.96 -5.02
C TYR A 106 -11.73 0.34 -5.45
N THR A 107 -12.85 0.23 -6.16
CA THR A 107 -13.63 1.39 -6.61
C THR A 107 -14.90 1.50 -5.79
N GLY A 108 -15.22 2.70 -5.29
CA GLY A 108 -16.47 3.02 -4.61
C GLY A 108 -16.84 4.48 -4.85
N ASN A 109 -18.12 4.77 -5.08
CA ASN A 109 -18.61 6.14 -5.36
C ASN A 109 -17.82 6.86 -6.48
N SER A 110 -17.42 6.14 -7.52
CA SER A 110 -16.58 6.64 -8.63
C SER A 110 -15.15 7.04 -8.26
N GLU A 111 -14.71 6.75 -7.03
CA GLU A 111 -13.34 6.96 -6.56
C GLU A 111 -12.59 5.63 -6.48
N ARG A 112 -11.27 5.64 -6.74
CA ARG A 112 -10.39 4.49 -6.48
C ARG A 112 -9.69 4.68 -5.14
N TYR A 113 -9.94 3.75 -4.24
CA TYR A 113 -9.26 3.65 -2.96
C TYR A 113 -8.01 2.79 -3.11
N ILE A 114 -6.92 3.23 -2.49
CA ILE A 114 -5.62 2.56 -2.47
C ILE A 114 -5.29 2.26 -1.03
N SER A 115 -4.99 1.00 -0.73
CA SER A 115 -4.59 0.57 0.61
C SER A 115 -3.26 -0.16 0.54
N VAL A 116 -2.33 0.19 1.43
CA VAL A 116 -1.15 -0.64 1.68
C VAL A 116 -1.62 -1.85 2.49
N ASP A 117 -1.67 -3.02 1.86
CA ASP A 117 -2.09 -4.28 2.48
C ASP A 117 -0.97 -4.80 3.38
N ARG A 118 0.24 -4.96 2.82
CA ARG A 118 1.38 -5.55 3.50
C ARG A 118 2.69 -4.90 3.07
N VAL A 119 3.60 -4.78 4.03
CA VAL A 119 5.00 -4.48 3.79
C VAL A 119 5.80 -5.52 4.53
N MET A 120 6.38 -6.47 3.80
CA MET A 120 7.15 -7.56 4.38
C MET A 120 8.64 -7.28 4.25
N HIS A 121 9.36 -7.38 5.34
CA HIS A 121 10.82 -7.31 5.38
C HIS A 121 11.35 -8.42 6.26
N ASN A 122 12.28 -9.24 5.74
CA ASN A 122 12.86 -10.38 6.46
C ASN A 122 11.81 -11.30 7.11
N GLY A 123 10.69 -11.53 6.41
CA GLY A 123 9.59 -12.38 6.86
C GLY A 123 8.64 -11.74 7.88
N VAL A 124 8.89 -10.50 8.30
CA VAL A 124 8.07 -9.76 9.26
C VAL A 124 7.22 -8.71 8.55
N ASN A 125 5.96 -8.56 8.95
CA ASN A 125 5.10 -7.48 8.47
C ASN A 125 5.42 -6.19 9.23
N VAL A 126 6.08 -5.25 8.55
CA VAL A 126 6.54 -3.96 9.09
C VAL A 126 5.67 -2.78 8.61
N ARG A 127 4.46 -3.07 8.10
CA ARG A 127 3.57 -2.06 7.50
C ARG A 127 3.37 -0.85 8.41
N GLN A 128 2.98 -1.07 9.66
CA GLN A 128 2.57 0.00 10.57
C GLN A 128 3.69 1.04 10.76
N GLU A 129 4.90 0.57 11.04
CA GLU A 129 6.09 1.40 11.23
C GLU A 129 6.41 2.26 10.00
N MET A 130 6.26 1.70 8.80
CA MET A 130 6.55 2.42 7.56
C MET A 130 5.43 3.39 7.17
N THR A 131 4.16 3.02 7.31
CA THR A 131 3.03 3.84 6.84
C THR A 131 2.82 5.10 7.68
N GLU A 132 3.10 5.06 8.97
CA GLU A 132 2.95 6.22 9.86
C GLU A 132 3.90 7.37 9.51
N ASN A 133 5.03 7.05 8.86
CA ASN A 133 6.11 8.01 8.62
C ASN A 133 6.36 8.34 7.14
N ASN A 134 5.76 7.59 6.19
CA ASN A 134 6.19 7.62 4.77
C ASN A 134 5.05 7.62 3.75
N GLN A 135 3.95 8.34 4.00
CA GLN A 135 2.79 8.37 3.09
C GLN A 135 3.15 8.77 1.65
N ALA A 136 3.93 9.84 1.48
CA ALA A 136 4.35 10.31 0.15
C ALA A 136 5.18 9.27 -0.64
N PHE A 137 5.96 8.44 0.06
CA PHE A 137 6.69 7.34 -0.55
C PHE A 137 5.73 6.26 -1.07
N PHE A 138 4.72 5.87 -0.30
CA PHE A 138 3.74 4.87 -0.74
C PHE A 138 2.89 5.36 -1.92
N ASP A 139 2.54 6.64 -1.96
CA ASP A 139 1.83 7.23 -3.10
C ASP A 139 2.68 7.17 -4.37
N SER A 140 3.93 7.63 -4.29
CA SER A 140 4.88 7.57 -5.41
C SER A 140 5.12 6.13 -5.88
N LEU A 141 5.36 5.21 -4.94
CA LEU A 141 5.57 3.80 -5.21
C LEU A 141 4.37 3.18 -5.94
N PHE A 142 3.15 3.41 -5.44
CA PHE A 142 1.92 2.90 -6.05
C PHE A 142 1.82 3.33 -7.51
N TRP A 143 1.97 4.63 -7.79
CA TRP A 143 1.82 5.14 -9.15
C TRP A 143 2.91 4.64 -10.09
N LYS A 144 4.15 4.46 -9.62
CA LYS A 144 5.21 3.84 -10.44
C LYS A 144 4.90 2.39 -10.77
N ILE A 145 4.42 1.60 -9.80
CA ILE A 145 4.01 0.22 -10.05
C ILE A 145 2.83 0.18 -11.03
N ALA A 146 1.84 1.06 -10.86
CA ALA A 146 0.68 1.12 -11.73
C ALA A 146 1.04 1.48 -13.18
N ASP A 147 2.03 2.36 -13.38
CA ASP A 147 2.56 2.71 -14.69
C ASP A 147 3.32 1.53 -15.34
N ILE A 148 4.27 0.93 -14.61
CA ILE A 148 5.08 -0.20 -15.10
C ILE A 148 4.20 -1.41 -15.47
N THR A 149 3.17 -1.68 -14.68
CA THR A 149 2.29 -2.85 -14.87
C THR A 149 1.14 -2.62 -15.85
N GLY A 150 0.96 -1.38 -16.34
CA GLY A 150 -0.15 -0.99 -17.21
C GLY A 150 -1.51 -0.90 -16.50
N ALA A 151 -1.54 -0.92 -15.16
CA ALA A 151 -2.78 -0.82 -14.39
C ALA A 151 -3.51 0.51 -14.63
N THR A 152 -2.77 1.61 -14.81
CA THR A 152 -3.34 2.93 -15.11
C THR A 152 -4.15 2.93 -16.41
N GLU A 153 -3.62 2.29 -17.46
CA GLU A 153 -4.30 2.17 -18.75
C GLU A 153 -5.52 1.23 -18.66
N TYR A 154 -5.35 0.11 -17.97
CA TYR A 154 -6.44 -0.83 -17.72
C TYR A 154 -7.62 -0.16 -17.01
N TRP A 155 -7.37 0.58 -15.93
CA TRP A 155 -8.44 1.30 -15.23
C TRP A 155 -9.08 2.37 -16.10
N ARG A 156 -8.29 3.15 -16.86
CA ARG A 156 -8.85 4.17 -17.77
C ARG A 156 -9.84 3.59 -18.77
N THR A 157 -9.59 2.37 -19.26
CA THR A 157 -10.39 1.72 -20.30
C THR A 157 -11.54 0.87 -19.74
N HIS A 158 -11.49 0.47 -18.47
CA HIS A 158 -12.45 -0.46 -17.85
C HIS A 158 -13.27 0.14 -16.69
N VAL A 159 -13.20 1.45 -16.45
CA VAL A 159 -13.97 2.16 -15.39
C VAL A 159 -15.47 2.33 -15.69
N ASN A 160 -15.99 1.77 -16.80
CA ASN A 160 -17.37 1.97 -17.24
C ASN A 160 -18.27 0.71 -17.30
N ASN A 161 -17.95 -0.38 -16.60
CA ASN A 161 -18.85 -1.55 -16.51
C ASN A 161 -19.32 -1.80 -15.07
#